data_AF-A0AA40H3Y4-F1
#
_entry.id   AF-A0AA40H3Y4-F1
#
_cell.length_a   1.000
_cell.length_b   1.000
_cell.length_c   1.000
_cell.angle_alpha   90.00
_cell.angle_beta   90.00
_cell.angle_gamma   90.00
#
_symmetry.space_group_name_H-M   'P 1'
#
loop_
_entity.id
_entity.type
_entity.pdbx_description
1 polymer ?
#
loop_
_entity_poly.entity_id
_entity_poly.type
_entity_poly.pdbx_seq_one_letter_code
_entity_poly.pdbx_strand_id
1 'polypeptide(L)'
;QDCPRRRSVVLRFSLQGLKVYGADGETLLMAHALRRILYSTWRHADCQFAFVARNPRSPASTLFCHLFVGPPGEVQTLHLLLCRSFQLCYLLAHPEEQA
;
A
#
# COMPACT_ATOMS: atom_id res chain seq x y z
N GLN A 1 -9.11 12.03 17.36
CA GLN A 1 -10.53 11.90 16.95
C GLN A 1 -10.72 10.48 16.43
N ASP A 2 -11.59 9.70 17.06
CA ASP A 2 -11.91 8.36 16.59
C ASP A 2 -12.68 8.43 15.27
N CYS A 3 -12.11 7.85 14.22
CA CYS A 3 -12.81 7.68 12.96
C CYS A 3 -13.79 6.51 13.13
N PRO A 4 -15.11 6.71 12.99
CA PRO A 4 -16.12 5.68 13.25
C PRO A 4 -16.04 4.48 12.28
N ARG A 5 -15.13 4.51 11.29
CA ARG A 5 -14.91 3.45 10.30
C ARG A 5 -13.58 2.70 10.51
N ARG A 6 -12.90 2.89 11.64
CA ARG A 6 -11.63 2.21 11.93
C ARG A 6 -11.88 0.70 12.01
N ARG A 7 -11.20 -0.05 11.16
CA ARG A 7 -11.33 -1.51 11.04
C ARG A 7 -9.94 -2.13 11.10
N SER A 8 -9.81 -3.24 11.83
CA SER A 8 -8.58 -4.03 11.79
C SER A 8 -8.48 -4.76 10.45
N VAL A 9 -7.30 -4.70 9.84
CA VAL A 9 -7.05 -5.18 8.48
C VAL A 9 -5.70 -5.87 8.38
N VAL A 10 -5.58 -6.77 7.42
CA VAL A 10 -4.31 -7.42 7.06
C VAL A 10 -3.88 -6.94 5.68
N LEU A 11 -2.63 -6.47 5.57
CA LEU A 11 -2.04 -6.06 4.30
C LEU A 11 -1.20 -7.20 3.72
N ARG A 12 -1.49 -7.59 2.47
CA ARG A 12 -0.69 -8.57 1.73
C ARG A 12 -0.08 -7.92 0.49
N PHE A 13 1.22 -8.07 0.34
CA PHE A 13 2.01 -7.48 -0.74
C PHE A 13 2.41 -8.55 -1.74
N SER A 14 2.43 -8.18 -3.03
CA SER A 14 3.06 -8.94 -4.09
C SER A 14 3.49 -7.99 -5.21
N LEU A 15 4.22 -8.51 -6.19
CA LEU A 15 4.57 -7.72 -7.38
C LEU A 15 3.36 -7.37 -8.25
N GLN A 16 2.23 -8.07 -8.07
CA GLN A 16 0.96 -7.70 -8.71
C GLN A 16 0.32 -6.49 -8.02
N GLY A 17 0.63 -6.24 -6.75
CA GLY A 17 0.12 -5.10 -5.98
C GLY A 17 -0.12 -5.39 -4.51
N LEU A 18 -1.02 -4.61 -3.91
CA LEU A 18 -1.37 -4.66 -2.50
C LEU A 18 -2.85 -5.02 -2.33
N LYS A 19 -3.11 -6.00 -1.46
CA LYS A 19 -4.46 -6.39 -1.04
C LYS A 19 -4.66 -6.08 0.43
N VAL A 20 -5.85 -5.57 0.74
CA VAL A 20 -6.29 -5.27 2.10
C VAL A 20 -7.39 -6.26 2.43
N TYR A 21 -7.15 -7.09 3.44
CA TYR A 21 -8.08 -8.08 3.97
C TYR A 21 -8.68 -7.59 5.28
N GLY A 22 -9.83 -8.14 5.66
CA GLY A 22 -10.40 -7.97 6.99
C GLY A 22 -9.53 -8.61 8.07
N ALA A 23 -9.95 -8.44 9.32
CA ALA A 23 -9.28 -9.03 10.48
C ALA A 23 -9.27 -10.58 10.45
N ASP A 24 -10.19 -11.17 9.70
CA ASP A 24 -10.23 -12.62 9.44
C ASP A 24 -9.12 -13.11 8.50
N GLY A 25 -8.42 -12.20 7.82
CA GLY A 25 -7.37 -12.53 6.84
C GLY A 25 -7.91 -13.09 5.51
N GLU A 26 -9.23 -13.24 5.37
CA GLU A 26 -9.89 -13.92 4.25
C GLU A 26 -10.78 -12.98 3.45
N THR A 27 -11.53 -12.10 4.13
CA THR A 27 -12.43 -11.15 3.45
C THR A 27 -11.63 -10.06 2.74
N LEU A 28 -11.58 -10.10 1.41
CA LEU A 28 -10.95 -9.06 0.60
C LEU A 28 -11.75 -7.75 0.67
N LEU A 29 -11.13 -6.68 1.18
CA LEU A 29 -11.73 -5.35 1.29
C LEU A 29 -11.31 -4.43 0.15
N MET A 30 -10.03 -4.44 -0.21
CA MET A 30 -9.49 -3.60 -1.29
C MET A 30 -8.34 -4.32 -2.01
N ALA A 31 -8.15 -3.99 -3.28
CA ALA A 31 -7.01 -4.46 -4.07
C ALA A 31 -6.52 -3.36 -5.02
N HIS A 32 -5.24 -3.02 -4.91
CA HIS A 32 -4.57 -2.06 -5.80
C HIS A 32 -3.47 -2.77 -6.56
N ALA A 33 -3.58 -2.78 -7.89
CA ALA A 33 -2.45 -3.18 -8.72
C ALA A 33 -1.27 -2.22 -8.48
N LEU A 34 -0.04 -2.74 -8.46
CA LEU A 34 1.14 -1.94 -8.08
C LEU A 34 1.28 -0.67 -8.94
N ARG A 35 1.07 -0.78 -10.26
CA ARG A 35 1.09 0.34 -11.23
C ARG A 35 0.09 1.47 -10.96
N ARG A 36 -0.87 1.27 -10.06
CA ARG A 36 -1.88 2.27 -9.69
C ARG A 36 -1.53 3.01 -8.40
N ILE A 37 -0.53 2.54 -7.68
CA ILE A 37 0.01 3.18 -6.48
C ILE A 37 1.15 4.10 -6.94
N LEU A 38 1.09 5.37 -6.55
CA LEU A 38 1.96 6.43 -7.06
C LEU A 38 2.97 6.91 -6.02
N TYR A 39 2.60 6.83 -4.75
CA TYR A 39 3.40 7.34 -3.65
C TYR A 39 3.08 6.54 -2.38
N SER A 40 4.09 6.37 -1.53
CA SER A 40 3.89 5.84 -0.18
C SER A 40 4.74 6.59 0.82
N THR A 41 4.30 6.63 2.07
CA THR A 41 4.98 7.32 3.16
C THR A 41 4.68 6.66 4.50
N TRP A 42 5.50 6.96 5.50
CA TRP A 42 5.21 6.68 6.90
C TRP A 42 5.34 7.94 7.74
N ARG A 43 4.72 7.96 8.92
CA ARG A 43 5.01 8.93 9.99
C ARG A 43 5.21 8.19 11.30
N HIS A 44 6.45 8.19 11.80
CA HIS A 44 6.81 7.49 13.05
C HIS A 44 6.05 8.07 14.26
N ALA A 45 6.00 9.40 14.38
CA ALA A 45 5.33 10.08 15.49
C ALA A 45 3.84 9.72 15.61
N ASP A 46 3.17 9.46 14.48
CA ASP A 46 1.74 9.13 14.44
C ASP A 46 1.46 7.64 14.26
N CYS A 47 2.51 6.80 14.20
CA CYS A 47 2.39 5.37 13.96
C CYS A 47 1.60 5.06 12.68
N GLN A 48 1.87 5.80 11.60
CA GLN A 48 1.09 5.78 10.35
C GLN A 48 1.88 5.26 9.16
N PHE A 49 1.21 4.50 8.30
CA PHE A 49 1.63 4.14 6.95
C PHE A 49 0.54 4.59 5.98
N ALA A 50 0.91 5.20 4.87
CA ALA A 50 -0.04 5.62 3.84
C ALA A 50 0.48 5.40 2.43
N PHE A 51 -0.45 5.22 1.49
CA PHE A 51 -0.15 5.29 0.06
C PHE A 51 -1.24 6.01 -0.71
N VAL A 52 -0.85 6.60 -1.83
CA VAL A 52 -1.75 7.27 -2.78
C VAL A 52 -1.91 6.39 -4.01
N ALA A 53 -3.16 6.14 -4.40
CA ALA A 53 -3.48 5.33 -5.57
C ALA A 53 -4.63 5.91 -6.39
N ARG A 54 -4.68 5.52 -7.67
CA ARG A 54 -5.85 5.71 -8.54
C ARG A 54 -6.85 4.57 -8.35
N ASN A 55 -8.14 4.89 -8.26
CA ASN A 55 -9.21 3.89 -8.18
C ASN A 55 -9.68 3.42 -9.57
N PRO A 56 -10.18 2.18 -9.70
CA PRO A 56 -10.66 1.70 -10.98
C PRO A 56 -11.97 2.44 -11.30
N ARG A 57 -12.16 2.84 -12.56
CA ARG A 57 -13.36 3.59 -13.00
C ARG A 57 -13.48 5.00 -12.42
N SER A 58 -12.44 5.52 -11.79
CA SER A 58 -12.34 6.94 -11.41
C SER A 58 -11.57 7.73 -12.47
N PRO A 59 -11.79 9.05 -12.59
CA PRO A 59 -11.00 9.91 -13.47
C PRO A 59 -9.50 9.79 -13.16
N ALA A 60 -8.64 9.88 -14.19
CA ALA A 60 -7.19 9.71 -14.03
C ALA A 60 -6.52 10.75 -13.11
N SER A 61 -7.14 11.93 -12.99
CA SER A 61 -6.71 13.02 -12.11
C SER A 61 -7.09 12.80 -10.63
N THR A 62 -8.01 11.87 -10.33
CA THR A 62 -8.45 11.64 -8.95
C THR A 62 -7.52 10.68 -8.23
N LEU A 63 -6.97 11.16 -7.12
CA LEU A 63 -6.06 10.41 -6.25
C LEU A 63 -6.73 10.12 -4.90
N PHE A 64 -6.52 8.90 -4.40
CA PHE A 64 -7.09 8.45 -3.13
C PHE A 64 -5.97 8.08 -2.18
N CYS A 65 -5.97 8.69 -0.99
CA CYS A 65 -5.06 8.37 0.10
C CYS A 65 -5.65 7.24 0.94
N HIS A 66 -4.85 6.21 1.18
CA HIS A 66 -5.19 5.06 2.02
C HIS A 66 -4.26 5.12 3.23
N LEU A 67 -4.83 5.37 4.40
CA LEU A 67 -4.09 5.56 5.65
C LEU A 67 -4.32 4.38 6.58
N PHE A 68 -3.24 3.85 7.13
CA PHE A 68 -3.19 2.77 8.10
C PHE A 68 -2.45 3.23 9.34
N VAL A 69 -2.86 2.72 10.50
CA VAL A 69 -2.22 2.98 11.78
C VAL A 69 -1.90 1.62 12.41
N GLY A 70 -0.69 1.45 12.92
CA GLY A 70 -0.22 0.21 13.55
C GLY A 70 1.05 0.45 14.37
N PRO A 71 1.65 -0.56 15.00
CA PRO A 71 2.88 -0.41 15.76
C PRO A 71 4.00 0.27 14.94
N PRO A 72 4.85 1.14 15.52
CA PRO A 72 5.87 1.90 14.80
C PRO A 72 6.78 1.04 13.89
N GLY A 73 7.24 -0.12 14.38
CA GLY A 73 8.08 -1.02 13.60
C GLY A 73 7.34 -1.67 12.42
N GLU A 74 6.03 -1.92 12.58
CA GLU A 74 5.22 -2.50 11.51
C GLU A 74 4.95 -1.47 10.41
N VAL A 75 4.57 -0.23 10.75
CA VAL A 75 4.29 0.80 9.73
C VAL A 75 5.53 1.17 8.92
N GLN A 76 6.71 1.16 9.55
CA GLN A 76 7.97 1.31 8.84
C GLN A 76 8.20 0.15 7.86
N THR A 77 8.02 -1.08 8.32
CA THR A 77 8.18 -2.28 7.50
C THR A 77 7.24 -2.28 6.29
N LEU A 78 5.97 -1.88 6.48
CA LEU A 78 4.97 -1.80 5.41
C LEU A 78 5.39 -0.84 4.27
N HIS A 79 5.94 0.32 4.61
CA HIS A 79 6.47 1.25 3.61
C HIS A 79 7.68 0.68 2.87
N LEU A 80 8.64 0.09 3.59
CA LEU A 80 9.83 -0.51 2.97
C LEU A 80 9.46 -1.64 2.02
N LEU A 81 8.50 -2.49 2.40
CA LEU A 81 7.96 -3.55 1.54
C LEU A 81 7.35 -2.98 0.26
N LEU A 82 6.59 -1.89 0.35
CA LEU A 82 6.01 -1.24 -0.83
C LEU A 82 7.09 -0.61 -1.72
N CYS A 83 8.05 0.10 -1.15
CA CYS A 83 9.21 0.64 -1.87
C CYS A 83 9.99 -0.45 -2.59
N ARG A 84 10.26 -1.58 -1.90
CA ARG A 84 10.94 -2.72 -2.50
C ARG A 84 10.12 -3.36 -3.62
N SER A 85 8.80 -3.41 -3.48
CA SER A 85 7.91 -3.90 -4.54
C SER A 85 8.01 -3.05 -5.80
N PHE A 86 8.09 -1.72 -5.68
CA PHE A 86 8.32 -0.82 -6.82
C PHE A 86 9.67 -1.08 -7.48
N GLN A 87 10.75 -1.16 -6.70
CA GLN A 87 12.09 -1.45 -7.21
C GLN A 87 12.13 -2.76 -7.99
N LEU A 88 11.60 -3.84 -7.40
CA LEU A 88 11.57 -5.15 -8.05
C LEU A 88 10.71 -5.16 -9.31
N CYS A 89 9.55 -4.50 -9.28
CA CYS A 89 8.70 -4.39 -10.47
C CYS A 89 9.38 -3.61 -11.60
N TYR A 90 10.16 -2.58 -11.25
CA TYR A 90 10.95 -1.82 -12.22
C TYR A 90 12.05 -2.69 -12.83
N LEU A 91 12.86 -3.36 -12.00
CA LEU A 91 13.94 -4.23 -12.46
C LEU A 91 13.45 -5.43 -13.29
N LEU A 92 12.24 -5.94 -13.03
CA LEU A 92 11.64 -7.00 -13.84
C LEU A 92 11.17 -6.50 -15.22
N ALA A 93 10.83 -5.23 -15.33
CA ALA A 93 10.44 -4.61 -16.59
C ALA A 93 11.67 -4.14 -17.42
N HIS A 94 12.82 -3.95 -16.77
CA HIS A 94 14.07 -3.45 -17.35
C HIS A 94 15.23 -4.39 -17.00
N PRO A 95 15.24 -5.64 -17.53
CA PRO A 95 16.28 -6.62 -17.20
C PRO A 95 17.70 -6.15 -17.58
N GLU A 96 17.83 -5.24 -18.54
CA GLU A 96 19.08 -4.61 -18.94
C GLU A 96 19.76 -3.78 -17.84
N GLU A 97 18.99 -3.28 -16.86
CA GLU A 97 19.51 -2.50 -15.73
C GLU A 97 19.99 -3.38 -14.56
N GLN A 98 19.89 -4.71 -14.67
CA GLN A 98 20.35 -5.65 -13.63
C GLN A 98 21.85 -5.99 -13.74
N ALA A 99 22.55 -5.43 -14.73
CA ALA A 99 23.95 -5.71 -15.06
C ALA A 99 24.98 -4.89 -14.25
#